data_AF-A0A1L7XU24-F1
#
_entry.id   AF-A0A1L7XU24-F1
#
_cell.length_a   1.000
_cell.length_b   1.000
_cell.length_c   1.000
_cell.angle_alpha   90.00
_cell.angle_beta   90.00
_cell.angle_gamma   90.00
#
_symmetry.space_group_name_H-M   'P 1'
#
loop_
_entity.id
_entity.type
_entity.pdbx_description
1 polymer ?
#
loop_
_entity_poly.entity_id
_entity_poly.type
_entity_poly.pdbx_seq_one_letter_code
_entity_poly.pdbx_strand_id
1 'polypeptide(L)'
;MFARIVLSLLTVVAVVKTAAVFPPQFNTRSSNCTTVEVRKEWRNLTSAEQVAYLDAEICLMNLPAQTGLAAVTSRYSDLEALHQNLTTIIHDVGQFLPWHRYFVHVHHEILKTQCNYGGPVPWWDERIDSGHFENSTIFSPNTFGSLGASSCVTDGYFANTTLYIGPGTEETEHCLSRNVNDNDSAKTSSTYVDNCNAYSNYTSMWECVVAG
;
A
#
# COMPACT_ATOMS: atom_id res chain seq x y z
N MET A 1 61.66 53.55 24.77
CA MET A 1 61.20 52.19 24.45
C MET A 1 59.84 51.97 25.12
N PHE A 2 58.76 52.38 24.47
CA PHE A 2 57.37 52.04 24.84
C PHE A 2 56.52 52.18 23.57
N ALA A 3 56.31 51.07 22.86
CA ALA A 3 55.40 51.02 21.72
C ALA A 3 54.05 50.45 22.21
N ARG A 4 53.00 51.25 22.10
CA ARG A 4 51.62 50.86 22.43
C ARG A 4 51.08 49.98 21.31
N ILE A 5 50.73 48.73 21.65
CA ILE A 5 50.02 47.81 20.76
C ILE A 5 48.53 48.20 20.82
N VAL A 6 47.99 48.68 19.69
CA VAL A 6 46.55 48.89 19.52
C VAL A 6 45.97 47.60 18.92
N LEU A 7 45.25 46.82 19.74
CA LEU A 7 44.46 45.68 19.28
C LEU A 7 43.22 46.19 18.56
N SER A 8 43.17 46.04 17.24
CA SER A 8 41.98 46.33 16.43
C SER A 8 41.02 45.13 16.48
N LEU A 9 39.93 45.26 17.22
CA LEU A 9 38.82 44.30 17.22
C LEU A 9 38.02 44.44 15.90
N LEU A 10 38.21 43.50 14.97
CA LEU A 10 37.30 43.32 13.83
C LEU A 10 36.04 42.60 14.33
N THR A 11 34.93 43.33 14.43
CA THR A 11 33.60 42.75 14.63
C THR A 11 33.11 42.14 13.32
N VAL A 12 33.06 40.81 13.24
CA VAL A 12 32.41 40.09 12.14
C VAL A 12 30.91 40.18 12.35
N VAL A 13 30.22 41.02 11.58
CA VAL A 13 28.75 41.05 11.55
C VAL A 13 28.27 39.87 10.69
N ALA A 14 27.75 38.83 11.34
CA ALA A 14 27.11 37.72 10.64
C ALA A 14 25.77 38.18 10.05
N VAL A 15 25.67 38.23 8.72
CA VAL A 15 24.41 38.48 8.02
C VAL A 15 23.58 37.18 8.06
N VAL A 16 22.64 37.09 9.00
CA VAL A 16 21.65 36.03 9.04
C VAL A 16 20.68 36.25 7.87
N LYS A 17 20.86 35.49 6.78
CA LYS A 17 19.84 35.40 5.72
C LYS A 17 18.66 34.63 6.28
N THR A 18 17.59 35.32 6.65
CA THR A 18 16.31 34.70 6.94
C THR A 18 15.78 34.10 5.63
N ALA A 19 15.72 32.78 5.54
CA ALA A 19 14.98 32.12 4.48
C ALA A 19 13.49 32.48 4.68
N ALA A 20 12.90 33.18 3.72
CA ALA A 20 11.46 33.45 3.75
C ALA A 20 10.71 32.12 3.70
N VAL A 21 10.02 31.78 4.79
CA VAL A 21 9.09 30.64 4.81
C VAL A 21 7.86 31.08 4.01
N PHE A 22 7.80 30.66 2.75
CA PHE A 22 6.58 30.84 1.96
C PHE A 22 5.53 29.86 2.49
N PRO A 23 4.33 30.34 2.90
CA PRO A 23 3.26 29.42 3.23
C PRO A 23 2.95 28.55 2.00
N PRO A 24 2.68 27.24 2.17
CA PRO A 24 2.28 26.39 1.07
C PRO A 24 1.07 27.01 0.37
N GLN A 25 1.25 27.40 -0.90
CA GLN A 25 0.16 27.84 -1.75
C GLN A 25 -0.69 26.61 -2.09
N PHE A 26 -1.69 26.32 -1.26
CA PHE A 26 -2.74 25.38 -1.61
C PHE A 26 -3.59 26.03 -2.70
N ASN A 27 -3.25 25.77 -3.97
CA ASN A 27 -4.16 26.02 -5.07
C ASN A 27 -5.40 25.14 -4.83
N THR A 28 -6.47 25.74 -4.33
CA THR A 28 -7.78 25.09 -4.26
C THR A 28 -8.28 24.88 -5.68
N ARG A 29 -7.94 23.74 -6.28
CA ARG A 29 -8.65 23.28 -7.48
C ARG A 29 -10.11 23.05 -7.09
N SER A 30 -10.98 24.00 -7.41
CA SER A 30 -12.43 23.88 -7.22
C SER A 30 -13.08 23.11 -8.40
N SER A 31 -12.41 22.10 -8.94
CA SER A 31 -13.08 21.19 -9.86
C SER A 31 -13.97 20.26 -9.04
N ASN A 32 -15.28 20.37 -9.21
CA ASN A 32 -16.21 19.42 -8.62
C ASN A 32 -15.90 18.01 -9.14
N CYS A 33 -15.84 17.03 -8.24
CA CYS A 33 -15.78 15.62 -8.63
C CYS A 33 -17.14 15.24 -9.22
N THR A 34 -17.26 15.25 -10.55
CA THR A 34 -18.52 14.97 -11.26
C THR A 34 -18.74 13.49 -11.52
N THR A 35 -17.67 12.69 -11.48
CA THR A 35 -17.71 11.25 -11.70
C THR A 35 -17.13 10.56 -10.48
N VAL A 36 -17.99 9.84 -9.74
CA VAL A 36 -17.60 9.09 -8.55
C VAL A 36 -17.54 7.61 -8.91
N GLU A 37 -16.34 7.03 -8.86
CA GLU A 37 -16.17 5.58 -8.99
C GLU A 37 -16.53 4.89 -7.66
N VAL A 38 -17.36 3.86 -7.73
CA VAL A 38 -17.77 3.08 -6.56
C VAL A 38 -16.86 1.86 -6.42
N ARG A 39 -16.17 1.74 -5.28
CA ARG A 39 -15.47 0.51 -4.90
C ARG A 39 -16.47 -0.50 -4.34
N LYS A 40 -16.37 -1.77 -4.75
CA LYS A 40 -17.34 -2.81 -4.38
C LYS A 40 -16.69 -3.87 -3.50
N GLU A 41 -17.46 -4.35 -2.54
CA GLU A 41 -17.04 -5.51 -1.75
C GLU A 41 -16.94 -6.73 -2.67
N TRP A 42 -15.91 -7.58 -2.51
CA TRP A 42 -15.61 -8.71 -3.38
C TRP A 42 -16.82 -9.61 -3.69
N ARG A 43 -17.65 -9.92 -2.69
CA ARG A 43 -18.84 -10.77 -2.83
C ARG A 43 -20.04 -10.04 -3.46
N ASN A 44 -19.98 -8.71 -3.53
CA ASN A 44 -20.97 -7.88 -4.21
C ASN A 44 -20.60 -7.60 -5.68
N LEU A 45 -19.46 -8.07 -6.15
CA LEU A 45 -19.14 -8.10 -7.57
C LEU A 45 -19.96 -9.18 -8.26
N THR A 46 -20.33 -8.93 -9.51
CA THR A 46 -20.79 -10.00 -10.39
C THR A 46 -19.63 -10.95 -10.71
N SER A 47 -19.92 -12.20 -11.08
CA SER A 47 -18.87 -13.14 -11.51
C SER A 47 -18.04 -12.60 -12.68
N ALA A 48 -18.65 -11.82 -13.59
CA ALA A 48 -17.92 -11.19 -14.69
C ALA A 48 -16.97 -10.09 -14.21
N GLU A 49 -17.35 -9.31 -13.20
CA GLU A 49 -16.48 -8.30 -12.59
C GLU A 49 -15.32 -8.95 -11.81
N GLN A 50 -15.56 -10.06 -11.12
CA GLN A 50 -14.50 -10.82 -10.43
C GLN A 50 -13.46 -11.34 -11.43
N VAL A 51 -13.92 -12.00 -12.50
CA VAL A 51 -13.04 -12.52 -13.57
C VAL A 51 -12.28 -11.37 -14.23
N ALA A 52 -12.96 -10.28 -14.60
CA ALA A 52 -12.31 -9.13 -15.24
C ALA A 52 -11.24 -8.48 -14.35
N TYR A 53 -11.42 -8.47 -13.03
CA TYR A 53 -10.41 -7.97 -12.09
C TYR A 53 -9.19 -8.90 -12.05
N LEU A 54 -9.42 -10.21 -11.91
CA LEU A 54 -8.34 -11.20 -11.85
C LEU A 54 -7.55 -11.26 -13.17
N ASP A 55 -8.23 -11.19 -14.33
CA ASP A 55 -7.59 -11.09 -15.64
C ASP A 55 -6.71 -9.84 -15.77
N ALA A 56 -7.16 -8.71 -15.21
CA ALA A 56 -6.39 -7.47 -15.22
C ALA A 56 -5.13 -7.55 -14.34
N GLU A 57 -5.19 -8.21 -13.18
CA GLU A 57 -4.00 -8.47 -12.35
C GLU A 57 -3.01 -9.38 -13.06
N ILE A 58 -3.48 -10.45 -13.71
CA ILE A 58 -2.61 -11.33 -14.50
C ILE A 58 -1.99 -10.57 -15.68
N CYS A 59 -2.73 -9.68 -16.34
CA CYS A 59 -2.14 -8.77 -17.32
C CYS A 59 -1.02 -7.92 -16.69
N LEU A 60 -1.26 -7.33 -15.52
CA LEU A 60 -0.29 -6.48 -14.83
C LEU A 60 1.01 -7.23 -14.49
N MET A 61 0.88 -8.49 -14.06
CA MET A 61 2.01 -9.37 -13.76
C MET A 61 2.78 -9.83 -15.01
N ASN A 62 2.16 -9.77 -16.19
CA ASN A 62 2.80 -10.14 -17.46
C ASN A 62 3.37 -8.94 -18.25
N LEU A 63 2.97 -7.72 -17.93
CA LEU A 63 3.54 -6.52 -18.54
C LEU A 63 4.99 -6.33 -18.06
N PRO A 64 5.97 -6.08 -18.95
CA PRO A 64 7.38 -5.95 -18.57
C PRO A 64 7.58 -4.72 -17.70
N ALA A 65 8.42 -4.81 -16.66
CA ALA A 65 8.77 -3.69 -15.77
C ALA A 65 9.20 -2.39 -16.51
N GLN A 66 8.94 -1.23 -15.90
CA GLN A 66 9.21 0.11 -16.45
C GLN A 66 10.06 0.95 -15.52
N THR A 67 10.13 0.58 -14.25
CA THR A 67 11.04 1.26 -13.34
C THR A 67 12.46 0.75 -13.56
N GLY A 68 13.44 1.54 -13.13
CA GLY A 68 14.83 1.09 -13.02
C GLY A 68 15.14 0.50 -11.65
N LEU A 69 14.13 0.06 -10.90
CA LEU A 69 14.33 -0.57 -9.60
C LEU A 69 14.98 -1.95 -9.77
N ALA A 70 15.62 -2.43 -8.71
CA ALA A 70 16.29 -3.73 -8.74
C ALA A 70 15.27 -4.88 -8.65
N ALA A 71 15.62 -6.03 -9.23
CA ALA A 71 14.85 -7.28 -9.24
C ALA A 71 13.41 -7.23 -9.82
N VAL A 72 12.97 -6.09 -10.37
CA VAL A 72 11.66 -5.99 -11.02
C VAL A 72 11.65 -6.71 -12.38
N THR A 73 10.59 -7.47 -12.64
CA THR A 73 10.36 -8.22 -13.88
C THR A 73 9.05 -7.83 -14.58
N SER A 74 8.09 -7.33 -13.82
CA SER A 74 6.77 -6.91 -14.29
C SER A 74 6.31 -5.55 -13.74
N ARG A 75 5.22 -4.99 -14.31
CA ARG A 75 4.51 -3.83 -13.71
C ARG A 75 4.08 -4.09 -12.29
N TYR A 76 3.70 -5.32 -11.97
CA TYR A 76 3.32 -5.69 -10.61
C TYR A 76 4.53 -5.57 -9.67
N SER A 77 5.67 -6.14 -10.06
CA SER A 77 6.89 -6.03 -9.26
C SER A 77 7.46 -4.61 -9.18
N ASP A 78 7.19 -3.73 -10.16
CA ASP A 78 7.49 -2.28 -10.05
C ASP A 78 6.81 -1.68 -8.80
N LEU A 79 5.55 -2.05 -8.56
CA LEU A 79 4.78 -1.58 -7.40
C LEU A 79 5.26 -2.23 -6.10
N GLU A 80 5.60 -3.52 -6.13
CA GLU A 80 6.16 -4.24 -4.97
C GLU A 80 7.50 -3.62 -4.53
N ALA A 81 8.44 -3.43 -5.47
CA ALA A 81 9.75 -2.85 -5.19
C ALA A 81 9.64 -1.39 -4.71
N LEU A 82 8.69 -0.62 -5.24
CA LEU A 82 8.41 0.74 -4.75
C LEU A 82 7.95 0.71 -3.28
N HIS A 83 7.01 -0.18 -2.94
CA HIS A 83 6.51 -0.31 -1.57
C HIS A 83 7.61 -0.78 -0.61
N GLN A 84 8.39 -1.80 -1.00
CA GLN A 84 9.54 -2.31 -0.23
C GLN A 84 10.55 -1.18 0.05
N ASN A 85 10.97 -0.42 -0.97
CA ASN A 85 11.95 0.65 -0.83
C ASN A 85 11.50 1.83 0.04
N LEU A 86 10.18 2.06 0.11
CA LEU A 86 9.62 3.17 0.87
C LEU A 86 9.07 2.76 2.25
N THR A 87 9.12 1.47 2.59
CA THR A 87 8.47 0.89 3.77
C THR A 87 8.72 1.69 5.06
N THR A 88 9.96 2.12 5.31
CA THR A 88 10.35 2.87 6.53
C THR A 88 9.82 4.29 6.62
N ILE A 89 9.35 4.87 5.51
CA ILE A 89 8.81 6.23 5.45
C ILE A 89 7.32 6.26 5.08
N ILE A 90 6.66 5.10 5.02
CA ILE A 90 5.23 4.98 4.71
C ILE A 90 4.45 4.20 5.77
N HIS A 91 5.09 3.44 6.65
CA HIS A 91 4.47 2.75 7.80
C HIS A 91 4.78 3.48 9.12
N ASP A 92 3.85 3.40 10.08
CA ASP A 92 3.96 4.04 11.40
C ASP A 92 4.23 5.56 11.36
N VAL A 93 3.71 6.21 10.32
CA VAL A 93 3.87 7.64 10.05
C VAL A 93 2.53 8.29 9.66
N GLY A 94 2.42 9.62 9.81
CA GLY A 94 1.18 10.35 9.52
C GLY A 94 0.69 10.25 8.08
N GLN A 95 1.59 9.98 7.12
CA GLN A 95 1.25 9.77 5.71
C GLN A 95 0.83 8.34 5.36
N PHE A 96 0.78 7.39 6.31
CA PHE A 96 0.44 6.00 6.02
C PHE A 96 -0.88 5.87 5.23
N LEU A 97 -1.99 6.39 5.76
CA LEU A 97 -3.31 6.30 5.11
C LEU A 97 -3.37 7.03 3.76
N PRO A 98 -2.95 8.31 3.63
CA PRO A 98 -3.01 8.97 2.32
C PRO A 98 -2.05 8.35 1.29
N TRP A 99 -0.88 7.85 1.71
CA TRP A 99 0.05 7.17 0.80
C TRP A 99 -0.55 5.87 0.27
N HIS A 100 -1.08 5.00 1.14
CA HIS A 100 -1.70 3.74 0.72
C HIS A 100 -2.98 3.96 -0.09
N ARG A 101 -3.78 4.99 0.23
CA ARG A 101 -4.94 5.40 -0.58
C ARG A 101 -4.50 5.77 -2.00
N TYR A 102 -3.42 6.54 -2.13
CA TYR A 102 -2.88 6.93 -3.43
C TYR A 102 -2.25 5.75 -4.16
N PHE A 103 -1.56 4.84 -3.46
CA PHE A 103 -0.98 3.63 -4.03
C PHE A 103 -2.04 2.73 -4.68
N VAL A 104 -3.16 2.47 -4.01
CA VAL A 104 -4.30 1.72 -4.58
C VAL A 104 -4.93 2.47 -5.76
N HIS A 105 -4.97 3.80 -5.73
CA HIS A 105 -5.44 4.58 -6.88
C HIS A 105 -4.51 4.45 -8.08
N VAL A 106 -3.18 4.54 -7.89
CA VAL A 106 -2.19 4.35 -8.95
C VAL A 106 -2.26 2.95 -9.54
N HIS A 107 -2.36 1.91 -8.70
CA HIS A 107 -2.56 0.53 -9.15
C HIS A 107 -3.81 0.40 -10.03
N HIS A 108 -4.96 0.95 -9.59
CA HIS A 108 -6.19 0.97 -10.39
C HIS A 108 -6.03 1.72 -11.73
N GLU A 109 -5.36 2.87 -11.74
CA GLU A 109 -5.11 3.62 -12.97
C GLU A 109 -4.20 2.85 -13.94
N ILE A 110 -3.23 2.08 -13.44
CA ILE A 110 -2.42 1.20 -14.29
C ILE A 110 -3.28 0.07 -14.87
N LEU A 111 -4.14 -0.57 -14.07
CA LEU A 111 -5.07 -1.59 -14.56
C LEU A 111 -5.97 -1.03 -15.68
N LYS A 112 -6.51 0.19 -15.49
CA LYS A 112 -7.33 0.87 -16.50
C LYS A 112 -6.56 1.17 -17.78
N THR A 113 -5.38 1.78 -17.65
CA THR A 113 -4.65 2.35 -18.79
C THR A 113 -3.78 1.33 -19.53
N GLN A 114 -3.32 0.28 -18.86
CA GLN A 114 -2.39 -0.71 -19.43
C GLN A 114 -2.97 -2.12 -19.55
N CYS A 115 -4.04 -2.43 -18.81
CA CYS A 115 -4.72 -3.73 -18.84
C CYS A 115 -6.20 -3.65 -19.24
N ASN A 116 -6.66 -2.47 -19.70
CA ASN A 116 -8.04 -2.25 -20.17
C ASN A 116 -9.12 -2.64 -19.13
N TYR A 117 -8.81 -2.53 -17.84
CA TYR A 117 -9.75 -2.82 -16.77
C TYR A 117 -10.77 -1.69 -16.65
N GLY A 118 -12.06 -1.99 -16.87
CA GLY A 118 -13.15 -1.03 -16.73
C GLY A 118 -14.04 -1.26 -15.49
N GLY A 119 -13.66 -2.21 -14.62
CA GLY A 119 -14.46 -2.61 -13.46
C GLY A 119 -14.21 -1.74 -12.21
N PRO A 120 -14.96 -1.99 -11.13
CA PRO A 120 -14.76 -1.31 -9.86
C PRO A 120 -13.60 -1.89 -9.06
N VAL A 121 -12.81 -1.06 -8.39
CA VAL A 121 -11.80 -1.55 -7.42
C VAL A 121 -12.49 -2.39 -6.35
N PRO A 122 -12.12 -3.68 -6.20
CA PRO A 122 -12.69 -4.53 -5.17
C PRO A 122 -12.10 -4.21 -3.80
N TRP A 123 -12.84 -4.52 -2.74
CA TRP A 123 -12.32 -4.56 -1.37
C TRP A 123 -12.86 -5.80 -0.65
N TRP A 124 -12.14 -6.27 0.36
CA TRP A 124 -12.51 -7.45 1.13
C TRP A 124 -13.00 -7.04 2.52
N ASP A 125 -14.25 -7.39 2.85
CA ASP A 125 -14.75 -7.28 4.22
C ASP A 125 -14.28 -8.46 5.08
N GLU A 126 -13.08 -8.32 5.66
CA GLU A 126 -12.46 -9.34 6.51
C GLU A 126 -13.31 -9.73 7.73
N ARG A 127 -14.17 -8.82 8.21
CA ARG A 127 -15.03 -9.05 9.39
C ARG A 127 -15.97 -10.25 9.21
N ILE A 128 -16.36 -10.53 7.98
CA ILE A 128 -17.27 -11.65 7.65
C ILE A 128 -16.54 -13.00 7.74
N ASP A 129 -15.24 -13.01 7.45
CA ASP A 129 -14.43 -14.22 7.42
C ASP A 129 -13.53 -14.33 8.68
N SER A 130 -13.71 -13.45 9.66
CA SER A 130 -12.84 -13.33 10.85
C SER A 130 -12.69 -14.65 11.61
N GLY A 131 -11.44 -15.04 11.89
CA GLY A 131 -11.08 -16.31 12.53
C GLY A 131 -11.12 -17.52 11.60
N HIS A 132 -11.57 -17.34 10.35
CA HIS A 132 -11.87 -18.41 9.40
C HIS A 132 -11.60 -17.98 7.95
N PHE A 133 -10.44 -17.34 7.69
CA PHE A 133 -10.11 -16.81 6.36
C PHE A 133 -10.00 -17.90 5.29
N GLU A 134 -9.73 -19.15 5.66
CA GLU A 134 -9.73 -20.33 4.79
C GLU A 134 -11.10 -20.64 4.18
N ASN A 135 -12.18 -20.17 4.83
CA ASN A 135 -13.54 -20.31 4.33
C ASN A 135 -13.97 -19.12 3.45
N SER A 136 -13.13 -18.10 3.32
CA SER A 136 -13.44 -16.93 2.49
C SER A 136 -13.49 -17.29 1.01
N THR A 137 -14.48 -16.76 0.30
CA THR A 137 -14.58 -16.89 -1.16
C THR A 137 -13.42 -16.23 -1.92
N ILE A 138 -12.65 -15.34 -1.27
CA ILE A 138 -11.50 -14.69 -1.91
C ILE A 138 -10.32 -15.65 -2.06
N PHE A 139 -10.13 -16.58 -1.12
CA PHE A 139 -9.04 -17.57 -1.15
C PHE A 139 -9.57 -18.95 -1.54
N SER A 140 -9.84 -19.12 -2.83
CA SER A 140 -10.33 -20.39 -3.39
C SER A 140 -9.56 -20.79 -4.64
N PRO A 141 -9.67 -22.06 -5.07
CA PRO A 141 -9.06 -22.54 -6.32
C PRO A 141 -9.55 -21.82 -7.58
N ASN A 142 -10.69 -21.11 -7.51
CA ASN A 142 -11.26 -20.38 -8.65
C ASN A 142 -10.97 -18.86 -8.60
N THR A 143 -10.28 -18.38 -7.56
CA THR A 143 -10.04 -16.97 -7.31
C THR A 143 -8.55 -16.72 -7.03
N PHE A 144 -8.18 -16.19 -5.86
CA PHE A 144 -6.80 -15.80 -5.58
C PHE A 144 -5.88 -17.00 -5.26
N GLY A 145 -6.40 -18.21 -5.23
CA GLY A 145 -5.72 -19.42 -4.75
C GLY A 145 -5.99 -19.67 -3.27
N SER A 146 -6.06 -20.93 -2.91
CA SER A 146 -6.40 -21.40 -1.56
C SER A 146 -5.34 -20.99 -0.53
N LEU A 147 -5.76 -20.87 0.73
CA LEU A 147 -4.83 -20.80 1.86
C LEU A 147 -4.28 -22.20 2.16
N GLY A 148 -3.01 -22.31 2.56
CA GLY A 148 -2.42 -23.60 2.88
C GLY A 148 -1.06 -23.48 3.57
N ALA A 149 -0.88 -24.20 4.67
CA ALA A 149 0.30 -24.08 5.53
C ALA A 149 1.63 -24.24 4.78
N SER A 150 2.44 -23.18 4.75
CA SER A 150 3.87 -23.16 4.40
C SER A 150 4.27 -23.77 3.04
N SER A 151 3.37 -23.78 2.06
CA SER A 151 3.70 -24.21 0.70
C SER A 151 3.32 -23.14 -0.32
N CYS A 152 3.91 -23.23 -1.50
CA CYS A 152 3.59 -22.36 -2.62
C CYS A 152 2.09 -22.47 -2.96
N VAL A 153 1.48 -21.35 -3.37
CA VAL A 153 0.13 -21.35 -3.94
C VAL A 153 0.16 -22.13 -5.25
N THR A 154 -0.64 -23.18 -5.35
CA THR A 154 -0.65 -24.13 -6.49
C THR A 154 -1.97 -24.16 -7.27
N ASP A 155 -2.95 -23.36 -6.86
CA ASP A 155 -4.27 -23.21 -7.49
C ASP A 155 -4.68 -21.74 -7.61
N GLY A 156 -5.83 -21.49 -8.24
CA GLY A 156 -6.31 -20.13 -8.52
C GLY A 156 -5.53 -19.42 -9.62
N TYR A 157 -5.84 -18.14 -9.81
CA TYR A 157 -5.26 -17.29 -10.85
C TYR A 157 -3.76 -17.07 -10.66
N PHE A 158 -3.28 -17.12 -9.41
CA PHE A 158 -1.89 -16.84 -9.05
C PHE A 158 -1.09 -18.11 -8.73
N ALA A 159 -1.57 -19.28 -9.14
CA ALA A 159 -0.88 -20.55 -8.99
C ALA A 159 0.53 -20.51 -9.61
N ASN A 160 1.52 -21.05 -8.90
CA ASN A 160 2.90 -21.17 -9.38
C ASN A 160 3.53 -19.82 -9.79
N THR A 161 3.06 -18.71 -9.20
CA THR A 161 3.67 -17.39 -9.39
C THR A 161 5.07 -17.39 -8.82
N THR A 162 6.04 -17.01 -9.65
CA THR A 162 7.41 -16.69 -9.23
C THR A 162 7.51 -15.20 -8.91
N LEU A 163 7.96 -14.89 -7.70
CA LEU A 163 8.21 -13.55 -7.17
C LEU A 163 9.71 -13.32 -7.02
N TYR A 164 10.13 -12.06 -7.11
CA TYR A 164 11.53 -11.65 -7.03
C TYR A 164 11.80 -10.57 -5.96
N ILE A 165 10.75 -9.94 -5.43
CA ILE A 165 10.82 -8.91 -4.40
C ILE A 165 10.56 -9.54 -3.04
N GLY A 166 11.55 -9.49 -2.15
CA GLY A 166 11.51 -10.13 -0.83
C GLY A 166 12.20 -11.51 -0.78
N PRO A 167 12.10 -12.19 0.38
CA PRO A 167 11.39 -11.78 1.59
C PRO A 167 12.06 -10.59 2.30
N GLY A 168 11.29 -9.76 3.01
CA GLY A 168 11.81 -8.58 3.70
C GLY A 168 12.42 -7.58 2.72
N THR A 169 13.73 -7.34 2.81
CA THR A 169 14.49 -6.45 1.90
C THR A 169 15.34 -7.22 0.89
N GLU A 170 15.13 -8.54 0.77
CA GLU A 170 15.90 -9.37 -0.16
C GLU A 170 15.35 -9.25 -1.60
N GLU A 171 16.18 -9.66 -2.56
CA GLU A 171 15.88 -9.71 -3.99
C GLU A 171 16.11 -11.14 -4.48
N THR A 172 15.22 -12.05 -4.07
CA THR A 172 15.40 -13.49 -4.28
C THR A 172 14.23 -14.10 -5.03
N GLU A 173 14.50 -15.11 -5.85
CA GLU A 173 13.45 -15.90 -6.48
C GLU A 173 12.74 -16.77 -5.44
N HIS A 174 11.43 -16.63 -5.32
CA HIS A 174 10.59 -17.42 -4.42
C HIS A 174 9.17 -17.53 -4.97
N CYS A 175 8.37 -18.41 -4.38
CA CYS A 175 6.96 -18.53 -4.77
C CYS A 175 6.06 -17.66 -3.89
N LEU A 176 4.88 -17.31 -4.42
CA LEU A 176 3.79 -16.83 -3.59
C LEU A 176 3.39 -17.94 -2.59
N SER A 177 3.41 -17.62 -1.29
CA SER A 177 2.99 -18.53 -0.22
C SER A 177 2.00 -17.82 0.70
N ARG A 178 1.09 -18.57 1.33
CA ARG A 178 0.08 -18.01 2.24
C ARG A 178 -0.07 -18.89 3.47
N ASN A 179 0.26 -18.34 4.63
CA ASN A 179 0.05 -19.02 5.91
C ASN A 179 -0.73 -18.08 6.83
N VAL A 180 -2.02 -18.35 7.00
CA VAL A 180 -2.87 -17.53 7.86
C VAL A 180 -2.93 -18.14 9.26
N ASN A 181 -2.87 -17.28 10.26
CA ASN A 181 -3.11 -17.62 11.65
C ASN A 181 -4.53 -17.19 12.03
N ASP A 182 -5.38 -18.16 12.35
CA ASP A 182 -6.78 -17.91 12.70
C ASP A 182 -6.96 -17.06 13.97
N ASN A 183 -5.99 -17.12 14.90
CA ASN A 183 -6.03 -16.25 16.07
C ASN A 183 -5.77 -14.79 15.73
N ASP A 184 -4.91 -14.52 14.72
CA ASP A 184 -4.67 -13.16 14.26
C ASP A 184 -5.83 -12.69 13.37
N SER A 185 -6.37 -13.54 12.50
CA SER A 185 -7.54 -13.20 11.69
C SER A 185 -8.81 -12.98 12.54
N ALA A 186 -8.93 -13.58 13.72
CA ALA A 186 -10.04 -13.33 14.65
C ALA A 186 -10.09 -11.88 15.16
N LYS A 187 -8.97 -11.15 15.08
CA LYS A 187 -8.90 -9.72 15.48
C LYS A 187 -9.53 -8.79 14.45
N THR A 188 -9.92 -9.30 13.28
CA THR A 188 -10.64 -8.50 12.27
C THR A 188 -12.16 -8.48 12.51
N SER A 189 -12.66 -9.09 13.60
CA SER A 189 -14.10 -9.17 13.88
C SER A 189 -14.76 -7.79 14.00
N SER A 190 -16.07 -7.72 13.72
CA SER A 190 -16.83 -6.46 13.87
C SER A 190 -16.71 -5.88 15.27
N THR A 191 -16.70 -6.71 16.32
CA THR A 191 -16.50 -6.27 17.70
C THR A 191 -15.17 -5.53 17.89
N TYR A 192 -14.08 -6.06 17.33
CA TYR A 192 -12.76 -5.44 17.43
C TYR A 192 -12.72 -4.12 16.66
N VAL A 193 -13.23 -4.12 15.42
CA VAL A 193 -13.30 -2.94 14.56
C VAL A 193 -14.14 -1.82 15.18
N ASP A 194 -15.32 -2.16 15.72
CA ASP A 194 -16.22 -1.20 16.38
C ASP A 194 -15.59 -0.62 17.64
N ASN A 195 -14.87 -1.44 18.42
CA ASN A 195 -14.14 -0.98 19.60
C ASN A 195 -13.06 0.05 19.24
N CYS A 196 -12.26 -0.20 18.20
CA CYS A 196 -11.23 0.76 17.77
C CYS A 196 -11.85 2.03 17.15
N ASN A 197 -12.95 1.90 16.41
CA ASN A 197 -13.64 3.05 15.83
C ASN A 197 -14.42 3.90 16.86
N ALA A 198 -14.63 3.39 18.09
CA ALA A 198 -15.28 4.15 19.16
C ALA A 198 -14.37 5.25 19.76
N TYR A 199 -13.06 5.22 19.51
CA TYR A 199 -12.16 6.29 19.96
C TYR A 199 -12.46 7.60 19.23
N SER A 200 -12.53 8.69 19.99
CA SER A 200 -12.88 10.02 19.48
C SER A 200 -11.72 10.78 18.81
N ASN A 201 -10.51 10.22 18.83
CA ASN A 201 -9.33 10.82 18.23
C ASN A 201 -8.57 9.80 17.39
N TYR A 202 -7.89 10.30 16.35
CA TYR A 202 -7.18 9.48 15.39
C TYR A 202 -6.08 8.64 16.03
N THR A 203 -5.28 9.20 16.93
CA THR A 203 -4.13 8.51 17.53
C THR A 203 -4.57 7.28 18.31
N SER A 204 -5.55 7.40 19.21
CA SER A 204 -6.04 6.26 19.99
C SER A 204 -6.77 5.22 19.13
N MET A 205 -7.51 5.66 18.10
CA MET A 205 -8.10 4.74 17.12
C MET A 205 -7.01 3.97 16.36
N TRP A 206 -5.98 4.66 15.87
CA TRP A 206 -4.87 4.08 15.13
C TRP A 206 -4.06 3.09 15.97
N GLU A 207 -3.68 3.48 17.20
CA GLU A 207 -2.99 2.61 18.16
C GLU A 207 -3.79 1.34 18.47
N CYS A 208 -5.12 1.43 18.54
CA CYS A 208 -5.98 0.27 18.67
C CYS A 208 -5.90 -0.62 17.43
N VAL A 209 -6.05 -0.05 16.23
CA VAL A 209 -6.04 -0.81 14.96
C VAL A 209 -4.72 -1.55 14.72
N VAL A 210 -3.57 -0.94 15.04
CA VAL A 210 -2.26 -1.55 14.78
C VAL A 210 -1.75 -2.49 15.89
N ALA A 211 -2.35 -2.44 17.08
CA ALA A 211 -1.96 -3.29 18.20
C ALA A 211 -2.61 -4.69 18.15
N GLY A 212 -3.59 -4.89 17.26
CA GLY A 212 -4.23 -6.18 16.99
C GLY A 212 -3.37 -7.01 16.06
#